data_AF-A0A3B0WVE9-F1
#
_entry.id   AF-A0A3B0WVE9-F1
#
_cell.length_a   1.000
_cell.length_b   1.000
_cell.length_c   1.000
_cell.angle_alpha   90.00
_cell.angle_beta   90.00
_cell.angle_gamma   90.00
#
_symmetry.space_group_name_H-M   'P 1'
#
loop_
_entity.id
_entity.type
_entity.pdbx_description
1 polymer ?
#
loop_
_entity_poly.entity_id
_entity_poly.type
_entity_poly.pdbx_seq_one_letter_code
_entity_poly.pdbx_strand_id
1 'polypeptide(L)'
;MKKFLCLLALSAITLNTAAYADSAKAATGKHSHDAHEHKAKAETKAKTQAANHSQGQRLHDGKCTKCHQSDVYTRKDRTVKNLSALQGQVNNCMKGAAKAEWDQPQTTSVVNFLNDRYYKF
;
A
#
# COMPACT_ATOMS: atom_id res chain seq x y z
N MET A 1 35.86 3.27 -41.93
CA MET A 1 36.59 4.23 -41.07
C MET A 1 36.10 5.65 -41.37
N LYS A 2 35.92 6.48 -40.34
CA LYS A 2 35.28 7.82 -40.29
C LYS A 2 33.75 7.76 -40.09
N LYS A 3 33.11 8.47 -39.15
CA LYS A 3 33.51 9.38 -38.06
C LYS A 3 32.31 9.40 -37.09
N PHE A 4 32.53 9.12 -35.81
CA PHE A 4 31.61 9.48 -34.74
C PHE A 4 31.65 10.99 -34.58
N LEU A 5 30.49 11.67 -34.63
CA LEU A 5 30.37 13.04 -34.15
C LEU A 5 29.24 13.13 -33.15
N CYS A 6 29.68 13.28 -31.91
CA CYS A 6 28.92 13.48 -30.69
C CYS A 6 28.28 14.88 -30.73
N LEU A 7 26.95 14.95 -30.72
CA LEU A 7 26.21 16.20 -30.50
C LEU A 7 25.85 16.27 -29.01
N LEU A 8 26.61 17.08 -28.31
CA LEU A 8 26.46 17.40 -26.90
C LEU A 8 25.17 18.21 -26.68
N ALA A 9 24.27 17.67 -25.86
CA ALA A 9 23.18 18.41 -25.25
C ALA A 9 23.74 19.22 -24.07
N LEU A 10 23.62 20.55 -24.12
CA LEU A 10 23.74 21.42 -22.95
C LEU A 10 22.52 22.35 -22.90
N SER A 11 21.43 21.86 -22.32
CA SER A 11 20.36 22.71 -21.81
C SER A 11 20.83 23.30 -20.47
N ALA A 12 20.96 24.63 -20.44
CA ALA A 12 21.30 25.41 -19.26
C ALA A 12 20.23 25.22 -18.18
N ILE A 13 20.62 24.68 -17.02
CA ILE A 13 19.79 24.65 -15.82
C ILE A 13 20.23 25.84 -14.95
N THR A 14 19.43 26.89 -14.92
CA THR A 14 19.57 27.98 -13.96
C THR A 14 19.08 27.47 -12.59
N LEU A 15 20.00 27.21 -11.67
CA LEU A 15 19.68 26.93 -10.27
C LEU A 15 19.40 28.26 -9.57
N ASN A 16 18.12 28.49 -9.27
CA ASN A 16 17.66 29.61 -8.45
C ASN A 16 17.97 29.29 -6.98
N THR A 17 18.90 30.03 -6.38
CA THR A 17 19.20 29.95 -4.94
C THR A 17 18.21 30.80 -4.17
N ALA A 18 17.16 30.19 -3.63
CA ALA A 18 16.42 30.78 -2.52
C ALA A 18 16.92 30.16 -1.22
N ALA A 19 17.76 30.94 -0.52
CA ALA A 19 18.02 30.74 0.89
C ALA A 19 16.70 30.90 1.66
N TYR A 20 16.36 29.90 2.49
CA TYR A 20 15.52 30.14 3.65
C TYR A 20 15.99 29.21 4.77
N ALA A 21 16.88 29.74 5.60
CA ALA A 21 17.00 29.27 6.97
C ALA A 21 15.78 29.79 7.73
N ASP A 22 15.08 28.96 8.49
CA ASP A 22 14.70 29.30 9.87
C ASP A 22 14.13 28.09 10.63
N SER A 23 14.85 27.75 11.70
CA SER A 23 14.39 27.42 13.06
C SER A 23 13.33 26.34 13.33
N ALA A 24 13.76 25.45 14.23
CA ALA A 24 12.93 24.56 15.04
C ALA A 24 11.89 25.30 15.88
N LYS A 25 10.69 24.73 15.99
CA LYS A 25 9.85 24.87 17.19
C LYS A 25 9.01 23.61 17.39
N ALA A 26 9.38 22.82 18.38
CA ALA A 26 8.44 21.95 19.07
C ALA A 26 7.41 22.83 19.80
N ALA A 27 6.13 22.70 19.48
CA ALA A 27 5.02 23.08 20.35
C ALA A 27 3.72 22.43 19.85
N THR A 28 3.15 21.62 20.73
CA THR A 28 1.75 21.23 20.83
C THR A 28 0.78 22.20 20.15
N GLY A 29 0.04 21.72 19.16
CA GLY A 29 -0.95 22.50 18.40
C GLY A 29 -2.18 21.66 18.08
N LYS A 30 -3.23 21.95 18.84
CA LYS A 30 -4.62 21.49 18.77
C LYS A 30 -5.16 21.44 17.33
N HIS A 31 -5.79 20.32 17.01
CA HIS A 31 -6.52 20.07 15.77
C HIS A 31 -7.77 20.97 15.69
N SER A 32 -7.78 21.90 14.75
CA SER A 32 -9.00 22.57 14.30
C SER A 32 -8.78 23.09 12.88
N HIS A 33 -9.10 22.26 11.90
CA HIS A 33 -9.33 22.67 10.51
C HIS A 33 -10.57 21.95 9.97
N ASP A 34 -11.66 22.72 9.98
CA ASP A 34 -12.56 22.98 8.85
C ASP A 34 -13.32 21.81 8.17
N ALA A 35 -14.64 21.84 8.38
CA ALA A 35 -15.64 20.86 7.95
C ALA A 35 -15.83 20.72 6.42
N HIS A 36 -15.08 21.44 5.59
CA HIS A 36 -15.13 21.31 4.12
C HIS A 36 -14.01 20.43 3.54
N GLU A 37 -13.03 20.00 4.33
CA GLU A 37 -11.94 19.12 3.86
C GLU A 37 -12.30 17.61 3.90
N HIS A 38 -13.39 17.24 4.58
CA HIS A 38 -13.74 15.84 4.82
C HIS A 38 -14.36 15.13 3.60
N LYS A 39 -15.08 15.83 2.72
CA LYS A 39 -15.77 15.21 1.56
C LYS A 39 -14.78 14.78 0.47
N ALA A 40 -13.82 15.63 0.11
CA ALA A 40 -12.80 15.32 -0.90
C ALA A 40 -11.80 14.24 -0.43
N LYS A 41 -11.45 14.22 0.87
CA LYS A 41 -10.65 13.13 1.45
C LYS A 41 -11.41 11.80 1.49
N ALA A 42 -12.72 11.80 1.76
CA ALA A 42 -13.53 10.59 1.76
C ALA A 42 -13.64 9.95 0.36
N GLU A 43 -13.84 10.77 -0.69
CA GLU A 43 -13.88 10.32 -2.08
C GLU A 43 -12.52 9.76 -2.54
N THR A 44 -11.42 10.41 -2.14
CA THR A 44 -10.06 9.92 -2.39
C THR A 44 -9.77 8.63 -1.61
N LYS A 45 -10.20 8.54 -0.35
CA LYS A 45 -10.05 7.32 0.48
C LYS A 45 -10.84 6.15 -0.11
N ALA A 46 -12.07 6.36 -0.57
CA ALA A 46 -12.88 5.31 -1.18
C ALA A 46 -12.26 4.78 -2.48
N LYS A 47 -11.73 5.67 -3.33
CA LYS A 47 -11.00 5.27 -4.56
C LYS A 47 -9.73 4.50 -4.24
N THR A 48 -8.94 4.96 -3.27
CA THR A 48 -7.73 4.27 -2.80
C THR A 48 -8.07 2.92 -2.16
N GLN A 49 -9.16 2.82 -1.40
CA GLN A 49 -9.63 1.58 -0.80
C GLN A 49 -10.06 0.56 -1.86
N ALA A 50 -10.83 0.99 -2.88
CA ALA A 50 -11.20 0.16 -4.01
C ALA A 50 -9.97 -0.31 -4.82
N ALA A 51 -9.00 0.59 -5.06
CA ALA A 51 -7.76 0.25 -5.74
C ALA A 51 -6.95 -0.80 -4.95
N ASN A 52 -6.80 -0.59 -3.64
CA ASN A 52 -6.14 -1.53 -2.73
C ASN A 52 -6.84 -2.90 -2.74
N HIS A 53 -8.17 -2.94 -2.76
CA HIS A 53 -8.89 -4.22 -2.85
C HIS A 53 -8.63 -4.94 -4.17
N SER A 54 -8.64 -4.21 -5.29
CA SER A 54 -8.37 -4.80 -6.61
C SER A 54 -6.95 -5.38 -6.69
N GLN A 55 -5.97 -4.70 -6.09
CA GLN A 55 -4.60 -5.18 -6.02
C GLN A 55 -4.49 -6.40 -5.10
N GLY A 56 -5.05 -6.30 -3.90
CA GLY A 56 -5.07 -7.39 -2.92
C GLY A 56 -5.69 -8.67 -3.48
N GLN A 57 -6.81 -8.53 -4.21
CA GLN A 57 -7.44 -9.66 -4.89
C GLN A 57 -6.52 -10.29 -5.93
N ARG A 58 -5.94 -9.50 -6.84
CA ARG A 58 -5.04 -10.07 -7.88
C ARG A 58 -3.82 -10.78 -7.27
N LEU A 59 -3.25 -10.21 -6.22
CA LEU A 59 -2.11 -10.81 -5.52
C LEU A 59 -2.50 -12.10 -4.81
N HIS A 60 -3.63 -12.09 -4.09
CA HIS A 60 -4.21 -13.27 -3.46
C HIS A 60 -4.45 -14.39 -4.49
N ASP A 61 -5.12 -14.08 -5.60
CA ASP A 61 -5.48 -15.04 -6.65
C ASP A 61 -4.24 -15.60 -7.37
N GLY A 62 -3.13 -14.86 -7.39
CA GLY A 62 -1.87 -15.31 -8.00
C GLY A 62 -0.98 -16.17 -7.09
N LYS A 63 -1.23 -16.18 -5.77
CA LYS A 63 -0.32 -16.75 -4.77
C LYS A 63 -1.01 -17.66 -3.75
N CYS A 64 -2.09 -17.20 -3.12
CA CYS A 64 -2.75 -17.93 -2.03
C CYS A 64 -3.63 -19.08 -2.55
N THR A 65 -4.28 -18.89 -3.69
CA THR A 65 -5.19 -19.88 -4.29
C THR A 65 -4.48 -21.08 -4.93
N LYS A 66 -3.14 -21.09 -4.91
CA LYS A 66 -2.32 -22.20 -5.45
C LYS A 66 -2.31 -23.42 -4.56
N CYS A 67 -2.60 -23.27 -3.27
CA CYS A 67 -2.52 -24.35 -2.29
C CYS A 67 -3.88 -24.67 -1.64
N HIS A 68 -4.77 -23.69 -1.52
CA HIS A 68 -6.12 -23.85 -0.95
C HIS A 68 -7.08 -22.87 -1.63
N GLN A 69 -8.39 -22.97 -1.40
CA GLN A 69 -9.37 -22.01 -1.95
C GLN A 69 -9.96 -21.15 -0.82
N SER A 70 -11.17 -20.63 -0.99
CA SER A 70 -11.87 -19.80 -0.01
C SER A 70 -12.42 -20.58 1.19
N ASP A 71 -12.38 -21.90 1.14
CA ASP A 71 -12.80 -22.82 2.21
C ASP A 71 -12.02 -22.58 3.51
N VAL A 72 -10.71 -22.35 3.43
CA VAL A 72 -9.90 -22.07 4.62
C VAL A 72 -10.26 -20.76 5.33
N TYR A 73 -10.86 -19.79 4.63
CA TYR A 73 -11.29 -18.51 5.19
C TYR A 73 -12.67 -18.59 5.82
N THR A 74 -13.49 -19.54 5.39
CA THR A 74 -14.91 -19.66 5.76
C THR A 74 -15.18 -20.80 6.74
N ARG A 75 -14.20 -21.66 7.01
CA ARG A 75 -14.33 -22.76 7.96
C ARG A 75 -14.75 -22.30 9.37
N LYS A 76 -15.55 -23.15 10.03
CA LYS A 76 -16.16 -22.85 11.34
C LYS A 76 -15.11 -22.73 12.47
N ASP A 77 -14.05 -23.51 12.38
CA ASP A 77 -12.97 -23.62 13.36
C ASP A 77 -11.76 -22.73 13.03
N ARG A 78 -11.96 -21.63 12.28
CA ARG A 78 -10.86 -20.70 11.92
C ARG A 78 -10.19 -20.12 13.17
N THR A 79 -8.85 -20.11 13.20
CA THR A 79 -8.05 -19.62 14.34
C THR A 79 -7.71 -18.13 14.27
N VAL A 80 -7.83 -17.53 13.09
CA VAL A 80 -7.67 -16.08 12.91
C VAL A 80 -8.93 -15.37 13.43
N LYS A 81 -8.79 -14.63 14.54
CA LYS A 81 -9.90 -14.01 15.28
C LYS A 81 -9.88 -12.47 15.33
N ASN A 82 -8.85 -11.83 14.79
CA ASN A 82 -8.75 -10.39 14.72
C ASN A 82 -7.81 -9.96 13.56
N LEU A 83 -7.80 -8.66 13.26
CA LEU A 83 -7.03 -8.10 12.14
C LEU A 83 -5.51 -8.33 12.28
N SER A 84 -4.97 -8.23 13.50
CA SER A 84 -3.54 -8.48 13.75
C SER A 84 -3.17 -9.94 13.47
N ALA A 85 -4.00 -10.89 13.90
CA ALA A 85 -3.82 -12.31 13.59
C ALA A 85 -3.92 -12.58 12.07
N LEU A 86 -4.81 -11.87 11.36
CA LEU A 86 -4.91 -11.98 9.91
C LEU A 86 -3.64 -11.46 9.22
N GLN A 87 -3.12 -10.31 9.65
CA GLN A 87 -1.85 -9.79 9.17
C GLN A 87 -0.70 -10.77 9.39
N GLY A 88 -0.62 -11.37 10.58
CA GLY A 88 0.37 -12.41 10.88
C GLY A 88 0.23 -13.64 9.98
N GLN A 89 -1.00 -14.13 9.78
CA GLN A 89 -1.27 -15.27 8.90
C GLN A 89 -0.85 -15.00 7.45
N VAL A 90 -1.19 -13.82 6.89
CA VAL A 90 -0.80 -13.45 5.53
C VAL A 90 0.72 -13.39 5.38
N ASN A 91 1.42 -12.80 6.36
CA ASN A 91 2.89 -12.76 6.38
C ASN A 91 3.51 -14.17 6.40
N ASN A 92 2.95 -15.08 7.21
CA ASN A 92 3.43 -16.46 7.29
C ASN A 92 3.21 -17.21 5.97
N CYS A 93 2.03 -17.07 5.35
CA CYS A 93 1.76 -17.67 4.04
C CYS A 93 2.72 -17.14 2.96
N MET A 94 2.93 -15.82 2.93
CA MET A 94 3.81 -15.12 2.00
C MET A 94 5.26 -15.64 2.08
N LYS A 95 5.82 -15.70 3.28
CA LYS A 95 7.21 -16.16 3.52
C LYS A 95 7.37 -17.68 3.39
N GLY A 96 6.30 -18.42 3.64
CA GLY A 96 6.27 -19.89 3.62
C GLY A 96 5.92 -20.44 2.24
N ALA A 97 4.74 -21.06 2.16
CA ALA A 97 4.30 -21.84 0.99
C ALA A 97 4.11 -20.98 -0.28
N ALA A 98 3.61 -19.75 -0.14
CA ALA A 98 3.31 -18.91 -1.30
C ALA A 98 4.57 -18.30 -1.96
N LYS A 99 5.68 -18.21 -1.22
CA LYS A 99 6.96 -17.59 -1.65
C LYS A 99 6.71 -16.32 -2.45
N ALA A 100 6.05 -15.36 -1.81
CA ALA A 100 5.68 -14.10 -2.43
C ALA A 100 6.60 -12.99 -1.91
N GLU A 101 7.20 -12.25 -2.84
CA GLU A 101 8.12 -11.15 -2.56
C GLU A 101 7.33 -9.83 -2.55
N TRP A 102 6.34 -9.74 -1.66
CA TRP A 102 5.50 -8.54 -1.54
C TRP A 102 6.10 -7.51 -0.60
N ASP A 103 5.99 -6.24 -0.97
CA ASP A 103 6.26 -5.13 -0.06
C ASP A 103 5.12 -4.92 0.95
N GLN A 104 5.30 -3.98 1.87
CA GLN A 104 4.31 -3.70 2.91
C GLN A 104 2.97 -3.19 2.34
N PRO A 105 2.92 -2.24 1.39
CA PRO A 105 1.66 -1.85 0.73
C PRO A 105 0.93 -3.03 0.07
N GLN A 106 1.64 -3.88 -0.67
CA GLN A 106 1.08 -5.07 -1.32
C GLN A 106 0.53 -6.05 -0.29
N THR A 107 1.29 -6.36 0.77
CA THR A 107 0.85 -7.23 1.86
C THR A 107 -0.42 -6.68 2.53
N THR A 108 -0.44 -5.37 2.79
CA THR A 108 -1.59 -4.67 3.38
C THR A 108 -2.81 -4.75 2.47
N SER A 109 -2.63 -4.62 1.15
CA SER A 109 -3.72 -4.72 0.17
C SER A 109 -4.40 -6.10 0.22
N VAL A 110 -3.62 -7.18 0.37
CA VAL A 110 -4.12 -8.55 0.52
C VAL A 110 -4.87 -8.73 1.84
N VAL A 111 -4.31 -8.23 2.94
CA VAL A 111 -4.98 -8.26 4.25
C VAL A 111 -6.33 -7.55 4.19
N ASN A 112 -6.38 -6.35 3.60
CA ASN A 112 -7.62 -5.58 3.47
C ASN A 112 -8.64 -6.33 2.61
N PHE A 113 -8.23 -6.89 1.47
CA PHE A 113 -9.10 -7.71 0.64
C PHE A 113 -9.68 -8.90 1.42
N LEU A 114 -8.84 -9.65 2.13
CA LEU A 114 -9.30 -10.81 2.92
C LEU A 114 -10.21 -10.41 4.07
N ASN A 115 -9.88 -9.31 4.77
CA ASN A 115 -10.73 -8.79 5.84
C ASN A 115 -12.11 -8.42 5.30
N ASP A 116 -12.12 -7.64 4.22
CA ASP A 116 -13.34 -7.08 3.67
C ASP A 116 -14.18 -8.12 2.92
N ARG A 117 -13.65 -9.25 2.48
CA ARG A 117 -14.46 -10.34 1.89
C ARG A 117 -14.85 -11.42 2.88
N TYR A 118 -13.96 -11.82 3.80
CA TYR A 118 -14.17 -13.04 4.59
C TYR A 118 -14.25 -12.79 6.10
N TYR A 119 -13.39 -11.95 6.67
CA TYR A 119 -13.22 -11.91 8.14
C TYR A 119 -14.08 -10.85 8.85
N LYS A 120 -14.25 -9.66 8.25
CA LYS A 120 -15.10 -8.57 8.75
C LYS A 120 -14.74 -8.09 10.17
N PHE A 121 -13.45 -8.06 10.48
CA PHE A 121 -12.96 -7.38 11.68
C PHE A 121 -13.04 -5.87 11.54
#